data_AF-A0A6P8HQ88-F1
#
_entry.id   AF-A0A6P8HQ88-F1
#
_cell.length_a   1.000
_cell.length_b   1.000
_cell.length_c   1.000
_cell.angle_alpha   90.00
_cell.angle_beta   90.00
_cell.angle_gamma   90.00
#
_symmetry.space_group_name_H-M   'P 1'
#
loop_
_entity.id
_entity.type
_entity.pdbx_description
1 polymer ?
#
loop_
_entity_poly.entity_id
_entity_poly.type
_entity_poly.pdbx_seq_one_letter_code
_entity_poly.pdbx_strand_id
1 'polypeptide(L)'
;MSKSTGNFLTLRQALDKFSADGMRLTLADAGDTIEDANFVEKMADAGILRLYTFHEWIKEILEAKDSLRTGDASSFNDRVFDSEINRAIRMTEANYENMMYREALKTGFYELQAARDKYREVCTKGMHRDLVFRFIEVQTLLLSPICPHLCDHIWRKIDKSGSIVDASWPVIGKEDEVLLQASAYLENITHDMRLRIKNLIAQQAKKHKGGSPPPKPNHGVIYVASSFPAWQHTTLTIMKNLYNANNGSFPDNREIMTALKDKPEVKKYMKKLMSFVQFVRGSVEKDGLSAMDTTLPFDEKQVLLDNQQYLEKSLGLSRVEIKSSSEADAKIQEDSAPGKPITVFTTQEGLTNGIANDVDKTPLAADTTPLVTPVCRYVNVQLVGTKPACGAKGQIATILLENPKGEFILTQHQLVDQVKSVFGLRDRKLALCSSSACDEVLSGEVLHLHGKTIYACIKI
;
A
#
# COMPACT_ATOMS: atom_id res chain seq x y z
N MET A 1 -20.15 -21.16 29.84
CA MET A 1 -20.57 -20.04 30.71
C MET A 1 -21.12 -20.59 32.02
N SER A 2 -20.70 -20.06 33.18
CA SER A 2 -21.20 -20.47 34.51
C SER A 2 -21.44 -19.26 35.42
N LYS A 3 -22.62 -19.22 36.06
CA LYS A 3 -22.97 -18.18 37.04
C LYS A 3 -22.05 -18.21 38.27
N SER A 4 -21.65 -19.41 38.71
CA SER A 4 -20.87 -19.58 39.93
C SER A 4 -19.43 -19.04 39.83
N THR A 5 -18.87 -19.00 38.62
CA THR A 5 -17.53 -18.47 38.37
C THR A 5 -17.53 -17.01 37.94
N GLY A 6 -18.70 -16.35 37.91
CA GLY A 6 -18.87 -14.99 37.42
C GLY A 6 -18.76 -14.85 35.89
N ASN A 7 -18.53 -15.94 35.15
CA ASN A 7 -18.44 -15.96 33.69
C ASN A 7 -19.83 -16.27 33.07
N PHE A 8 -20.74 -15.30 33.17
CA PHE A 8 -22.12 -15.42 32.69
C PHE A 8 -22.66 -14.07 32.20
N LEU A 9 -23.32 -14.09 31.04
CA LEU A 9 -23.93 -12.91 30.43
C LEU A 9 -25.37 -13.26 30.02
N THR A 10 -26.37 -12.54 30.53
CA THR A 10 -27.75 -12.68 30.03
C THR A 10 -27.91 -11.98 28.69
N LEU A 11 -28.91 -12.39 27.90
CA LEU A 11 -29.26 -11.70 26.64
C LEU A 11 -29.45 -10.19 26.86
N ARG A 12 -30.18 -9.77 27.90
CA ARG A 12 -30.42 -8.35 28.16
C ARG A 12 -29.12 -7.61 28.45
N GLN A 13 -28.25 -8.16 29.30
CA GLN A 13 -26.95 -7.59 29.59
C GLN A 13 -26.06 -7.51 28.34
N ALA A 14 -26.12 -8.52 27.47
CA ALA A 14 -25.38 -8.55 26.22
C ALA A 14 -25.85 -7.45 25.24
N LEU A 15 -27.16 -7.27 25.11
CA LEU A 15 -27.75 -6.22 24.28
C LEU A 15 -27.40 -4.82 24.80
N ASP A 16 -27.48 -4.60 26.11
CA ASP A 16 -27.16 -3.31 26.72
C ASP A 16 -25.65 -3.00 26.61
N LYS A 17 -24.79 -4.02 26.60
CA LYS A 17 -23.34 -3.87 26.51
C LYS A 17 -22.82 -3.71 25.08
N PHE A 18 -23.35 -4.47 24.13
CA PHE A 18 -22.78 -4.59 22.78
C PHE A 18 -23.71 -4.15 21.65
N SER A 19 -24.92 -3.68 21.96
CA SER A 19 -26.04 -3.52 21.02
C SER A 19 -26.51 -4.84 20.40
N ALA A 20 -27.68 -4.82 19.75
CA ALA A 20 -28.21 -6.00 19.06
C ALA A 20 -27.30 -6.46 17.91
N ASP A 21 -26.83 -5.53 17.07
CA ASP A 21 -26.03 -5.88 15.91
C ASP A 21 -24.59 -6.27 16.29
N GLY A 22 -23.98 -5.61 17.27
CA GLY A 22 -22.64 -5.98 17.75
C GLY A 22 -22.63 -7.37 18.41
N MET A 23 -23.66 -7.69 19.19
CA MET A 23 -23.82 -9.04 19.75
C MET A 23 -24.02 -10.08 18.64
N ARG A 24 -24.93 -9.85 17.68
CA ARG A 24 -25.20 -10.78 16.58
C ARG A 24 -23.98 -11.02 15.68
N LEU A 25 -23.21 -9.97 15.39
CA LEU A 25 -21.95 -10.05 14.66
C LEU A 25 -20.97 -11.00 15.36
N THR A 26 -20.84 -10.86 16.68
CA THR A 26 -19.94 -11.70 17.47
C THR A 26 -20.44 -13.14 17.56
N LEU A 27 -21.75 -13.34 17.65
CA LEU A 27 -22.35 -14.67 17.65
C LEU A 27 -22.12 -15.39 16.31
N ALA A 28 -22.19 -14.67 15.19
CA ALA A 28 -21.85 -15.22 13.88
C ALA A 28 -20.38 -15.63 13.78
N ASP A 29 -19.45 -14.92 14.45
CA ASP A 29 -18.02 -15.26 14.47
C ASP A 29 -17.65 -16.34 15.52
N ALA A 30 -18.56 -16.69 16.42
CA ALA A 30 -18.25 -17.53 17.59
C ALA A 30 -17.86 -18.98 17.22
N GLY A 31 -18.34 -19.50 16.08
CA GLY A 31 -18.00 -20.81 15.56
C GLY A 31 -19.15 -21.47 14.78
N ASP A 32 -18.80 -22.16 13.70
CA ASP A 32 -19.75 -22.88 12.83
C ASP A 32 -19.58 -24.41 12.91
N THR A 33 -18.68 -24.91 13.76
CA THR A 33 -18.42 -26.34 13.92
C THR A 33 -19.29 -26.94 15.02
N ILE A 34 -19.20 -28.27 15.17
CA ILE A 34 -19.86 -28.99 16.28
C ILE A 34 -19.13 -28.73 17.62
N GLU A 35 -17.91 -28.20 17.58
CA GLU A 35 -17.16 -27.85 18.79
C GLU A 35 -17.80 -26.65 19.51
N ASP A 36 -17.49 -26.50 20.80
CA ASP A 36 -18.03 -25.42 21.61
C ASP A 36 -17.67 -24.05 21.02
N ALA A 37 -18.70 -23.33 20.55
CA ALA A 37 -18.56 -21.96 20.07
C ALA A 37 -18.07 -21.02 21.19
N ASN A 38 -17.26 -20.04 20.83
CA ASN A 38 -16.60 -19.16 21.78
C ASN A 38 -17.00 -17.70 21.56
N PHE A 39 -17.83 -17.15 22.47
CA PHE A 39 -18.16 -15.73 22.48
C PHE A 39 -17.06 -14.93 23.17
N VAL A 40 -16.33 -14.11 22.41
CA VAL A 40 -15.21 -13.31 22.91
C VAL A 40 -15.60 -11.82 22.95
N GLU A 41 -15.76 -11.27 24.15
CA GLU A 41 -16.17 -9.86 24.32
C GLU A 41 -15.25 -8.85 23.62
N LYS A 42 -13.94 -9.11 23.58
CA LYS A 42 -12.98 -8.25 22.86
C LYS A 42 -13.25 -8.21 21.35
N MET A 43 -13.75 -9.31 20.77
CA MET A 43 -14.15 -9.35 19.37
C MET A 43 -15.47 -8.61 19.15
N ALA A 44 -16.37 -8.60 20.14
CA ALA A 44 -17.57 -7.76 20.10
C ALA A 44 -17.23 -6.28 20.06
N ASP A 45 -16.33 -5.81 20.92
CA ASP A 45 -15.88 -4.41 20.93
C ASP A 45 -15.23 -4.02 19.59
N ALA A 46 -14.36 -4.90 19.05
CA ALA A 46 -13.73 -4.68 17.75
C ALA A 46 -14.75 -4.68 16.59
N GLY A 47 -15.76 -5.55 16.67
CA GLY A 47 -16.86 -5.63 15.73
C GLY A 47 -17.72 -4.36 15.73
N ILE A 48 -18.09 -3.84 16.90
CA ILE A 48 -18.83 -2.58 17.03
C ILE A 48 -18.03 -1.42 16.44
N LEU A 49 -16.74 -1.33 16.74
CA LEU A 49 -15.88 -0.30 16.17
C LEU A 49 -15.84 -0.40 14.64
N ARG A 50 -15.77 -1.61 14.08
CA ARG A 50 -15.78 -1.84 12.63
C ARG A 50 -17.11 -1.50 11.97
N LEU A 51 -18.23 -1.80 12.62
CA LEU A 51 -19.56 -1.40 12.15
C LEU A 51 -19.71 0.13 12.16
N TYR A 52 -19.21 0.80 13.21
CA TYR A 52 -19.23 2.25 13.31
C TYR A 52 -18.36 2.91 12.24
N THR A 53 -17.11 2.47 12.06
CA THR A 53 -16.23 3.03 11.01
C THR A 53 -16.76 2.76 9.60
N PHE A 54 -17.44 1.63 9.39
CA PHE A 54 -18.14 1.36 8.13
C PHE A 54 -19.29 2.35 7.89
N HIS A 55 -20.12 2.61 8.90
CA HIS A 55 -21.20 3.60 8.82
C HIS A 55 -20.70 5.01 8.57
N GLU A 56 -19.67 5.45 9.29
CA GLU A 56 -19.05 6.76 9.09
C GLU A 56 -18.44 6.88 7.70
N TRP A 57 -17.74 5.85 7.22
CA TRP A 57 -17.20 5.84 5.86
C TRP A 57 -18.29 5.97 4.80
N ILE A 58 -19.45 5.33 4.97
CA ILE A 58 -20.58 5.51 4.05
C ILE A 58 -21.06 6.96 4.06
N LYS A 59 -21.18 7.60 5.23
CA LYS A 59 -21.56 9.03 5.31
C LYS A 59 -20.57 9.91 4.57
N GLU A 60 -19.26 9.71 4.79
CA GLU A 60 -18.20 10.46 4.10
C GLU A 60 -18.32 10.30 2.57
N ILE A 61 -18.58 9.08 2.09
CA ILE A 61 -18.76 8.81 0.66
C ILE A 61 -20.02 9.49 0.10
N LEU A 62 -21.13 9.50 0.85
CA LEU A 62 -22.36 10.17 0.43
C LEU A 62 -22.17 11.69 0.32
N GLU A 63 -21.42 12.29 1.25
CA GLU A 63 -21.07 13.71 1.22
C GLU A 63 -20.08 14.04 0.09
N ALA A 64 -19.11 13.14 -0.15
CA ALA A 64 -18.08 13.31 -1.16
C ALA A 64 -18.45 12.72 -2.54
N LYS A 65 -19.71 12.34 -2.77
CA LYS A 65 -20.15 11.58 -3.96
C LYS A 65 -19.78 12.26 -5.29
N ASP A 66 -19.75 13.59 -5.31
CA ASP A 66 -19.46 14.40 -6.50
C ASP A 66 -17.96 14.55 -6.77
N SER A 67 -17.12 14.20 -5.79
CA SER A 67 -15.65 14.14 -5.94
C SER A 67 -15.15 12.80 -6.49
N LEU A 68 -16.03 11.79 -6.54
CA LEU A 68 -15.70 10.48 -7.08
C LEU A 68 -15.63 10.52 -8.60
N ARG A 69 -14.77 9.69 -9.18
CA ARG A 69 -14.64 9.58 -10.63
C ARG A 69 -15.94 9.03 -11.22
N THR A 70 -16.36 9.63 -12.33
CA THR A 70 -17.50 9.20 -13.14
C THR A 70 -17.05 8.87 -14.57
N GLY A 71 -17.90 8.23 -15.35
CA GLY A 71 -17.60 7.78 -16.72
C GLY A 71 -17.47 6.27 -16.81
N ASP A 72 -16.63 5.79 -17.72
CA ASP A 72 -16.45 4.34 -17.92
C ASP A 72 -15.55 3.74 -16.82
N ALA A 73 -16.07 2.72 -16.12
CA ALA A 73 -15.36 1.93 -15.13
C ALA A 73 -14.47 0.86 -15.79
N SER A 74 -13.60 1.27 -16.71
CA SER A 74 -12.82 0.39 -17.59
C SER A 74 -11.37 0.17 -17.14
N SER A 75 -10.93 0.83 -16.07
CA SER A 75 -9.55 0.67 -15.59
C SER A 75 -9.30 -0.75 -15.06
N PHE A 76 -8.03 -1.18 -15.09
CA PHE A 76 -7.63 -2.48 -14.56
C PHE A 76 -8.14 -2.69 -13.12
N ASN A 77 -7.93 -1.69 -12.26
CA ASN A 77 -8.34 -1.74 -10.86
C ASN A 77 -9.87 -1.75 -10.67
N ASP A 78 -10.62 -1.06 -11.55
CA ASP A 78 -12.09 -1.11 -11.54
C ASP A 78 -12.60 -2.51 -11.83
N ARG A 79 -12.05 -3.16 -12.86
CA ARG A 79 -12.44 -4.51 -13.27
C ARG A 79 -12.05 -5.57 -12.24
N VAL A 80 -10.89 -5.41 -11.60
CA VAL A 80 -10.46 -6.25 -10.48
C VAL A 80 -11.45 -6.13 -9.33
N PHE A 81 -11.76 -4.90 -8.89
CA PHE A 81 -12.65 -4.69 -7.75
C PHE A 81 -14.08 -5.20 -8.03
N ASP A 82 -14.58 -5.01 -9.25
CA ASP A 82 -15.87 -5.57 -9.67
C ASP A 82 -15.88 -7.11 -9.58
N SER A 83 -14.80 -7.74 -10.04
CA SER A 83 -14.63 -9.19 -9.95
C SER A 83 -14.53 -9.66 -8.50
N GLU A 84 -13.90 -8.89 -7.62
CA GLU A 84 -13.84 -9.20 -6.17
C GLU A 84 -15.20 -9.10 -5.49
N ILE A 85 -16.02 -8.11 -5.86
CA ILE A 85 -17.41 -8.00 -5.40
C ILE A 85 -18.21 -9.24 -5.85
N ASN A 86 -18.09 -9.63 -7.12
CA ASN A 86 -18.78 -10.80 -7.66
C ASN A 86 -18.35 -12.10 -6.95
N ARG A 87 -17.04 -12.27 -6.71
CA ARG A 87 -16.48 -13.39 -5.96
C ARG A 87 -17.02 -13.42 -4.53
N ALA A 88 -17.07 -12.27 -3.85
CA ALA A 88 -17.61 -12.18 -2.50
C ALA A 88 -19.08 -12.61 -2.46
N ILE A 89 -19.94 -12.13 -3.38
CA ILE A 89 -21.34 -12.55 -3.45
C ILE A 89 -21.45 -14.07 -3.57
N ARG A 90 -20.75 -14.68 -4.54
CA ARG A 90 -20.78 -16.13 -4.79
C ARG A 90 -20.31 -16.93 -3.58
N MET A 91 -19.18 -16.54 -2.98
CA MET A 91 -18.63 -17.25 -1.82
C MET A 91 -19.54 -17.11 -0.60
N THR A 92 -20.08 -15.92 -0.35
CA THR A 92 -20.98 -15.67 0.77
C THR A 92 -22.33 -16.37 0.60
N GLU A 93 -22.88 -16.43 -0.61
CA GLU A 93 -24.09 -17.20 -0.93
C GLU A 93 -23.88 -18.68 -0.57
N ALA A 94 -22.82 -19.29 -1.09
CA ALA A 94 -22.49 -20.69 -0.77
C ALA A 94 -22.28 -20.92 0.73
N ASN A 95 -21.67 -19.98 1.45
CA ASN A 95 -21.50 -20.10 2.90
C ASN A 95 -22.83 -20.02 3.66
N TYR A 96 -23.75 -19.13 3.25
CA TYR A 96 -25.08 -19.07 3.85
C TYR A 96 -25.92 -20.32 3.54
N GLU A 97 -25.85 -20.84 2.31
CA GLU A 97 -26.53 -22.10 1.94
C GLU A 97 -26.07 -23.29 2.80
N ASN A 98 -24.77 -23.32 3.13
CA ASN A 98 -24.17 -24.34 4.00
C ASN A 98 -24.26 -24.00 5.50
N MET A 99 -24.95 -22.92 5.88
CA MET A 99 -25.07 -22.44 7.27
C MET A 99 -23.73 -22.20 7.98
N MET A 100 -22.69 -21.84 7.21
CA MET A 100 -21.37 -21.46 7.73
C MET A 100 -21.32 -19.94 7.96
N TYR A 101 -21.94 -19.46 9.05
CA TYR A 101 -22.12 -18.03 9.32
C TYR A 101 -20.82 -17.27 9.60
N ARG A 102 -19.83 -17.90 10.22
CA ARG A 102 -18.48 -17.35 10.41
C ARG A 102 -17.76 -17.17 9.08
N GLU A 103 -17.82 -18.17 8.19
CA GLU A 103 -17.21 -18.04 6.85
C GLU A 103 -18.01 -17.08 5.96
N ALA A 104 -19.34 -17.02 6.10
CA ALA A 104 -20.18 -16.01 5.46
C ALA A 104 -19.80 -14.60 5.92
N LEU A 105 -19.54 -14.40 7.22
CA LEU A 105 -19.09 -13.12 7.75
C LEU A 105 -17.68 -12.75 7.27
N LYS A 106 -16.77 -13.73 7.22
CA LYS A 106 -15.42 -13.54 6.70
C LYS A 106 -15.43 -13.09 5.24
N THR A 107 -16.11 -13.83 4.37
CA THR A 107 -16.17 -13.54 2.92
C THR A 107 -17.02 -12.31 2.62
N GLY A 108 -18.18 -12.20 3.28
CA GLY A 108 -19.21 -11.21 2.96
C GLY A 108 -19.04 -9.88 3.67
N PHE A 109 -18.15 -9.77 4.67
CA PHE A 109 -17.88 -8.51 5.36
C PHE A 109 -16.38 -8.21 5.46
N TYR A 110 -15.57 -9.10 6.05
CA TYR A 110 -14.16 -8.77 6.30
C TYR A 110 -13.29 -8.74 5.03
N GLU A 111 -13.39 -9.76 4.18
CA GLU A 111 -12.64 -9.84 2.93
C GLU A 111 -13.17 -8.83 1.91
N LEU A 112 -14.49 -8.61 1.87
CA LEU A 112 -15.09 -7.60 1.02
C LEU A 112 -14.65 -6.18 1.43
N GLN A 113 -14.57 -5.86 2.73
CA GLN A 113 -13.95 -4.61 3.19
C GLN A 113 -12.47 -4.50 2.82
N ALA A 114 -11.71 -5.60 2.91
CA ALA A 114 -10.31 -5.62 2.50
C ALA A 114 -10.15 -5.33 0.99
N ALA A 115 -11.03 -5.89 0.15
CA ALA A 115 -11.08 -5.61 -1.28
C ALA A 115 -11.34 -4.12 -1.57
N ARG A 116 -12.28 -3.51 -0.84
CA ARG A 116 -12.54 -2.05 -0.92
C ARG A 116 -11.32 -1.23 -0.51
N ASP A 117 -10.69 -1.57 0.61
CA ASP A 117 -9.52 -0.84 1.12
C ASP A 117 -8.34 -0.93 0.15
N LYS A 118 -8.14 -2.12 -0.44
CA LYS A 118 -7.19 -2.31 -1.54
C LYS A 118 -7.54 -1.43 -2.73
N TYR A 119 -8.78 -1.47 -3.21
CA TYR A 119 -9.23 -0.67 -4.35
C TYR A 119 -8.98 0.83 -4.12
N ARG A 120 -9.23 1.31 -2.90
CA ARG A 120 -8.92 2.68 -2.49
C ARG A 120 -7.41 2.99 -2.53
N GLU A 121 -6.56 2.05 -2.13
CA GLU A 121 -5.10 2.22 -2.12
C GLU A 121 -4.53 2.29 -3.55
N VAL A 122 -4.99 1.41 -4.45
CA VAL A 122 -4.48 1.29 -5.83
C VAL A 122 -5.04 2.39 -6.75
N CYS A 123 -6.21 2.94 -6.45
CA CYS A 123 -6.81 4.02 -7.24
C CYS A 123 -6.21 5.40 -6.92
N THR A 124 -5.01 5.66 -7.45
CA THR A 124 -4.32 6.97 -7.28
C THR A 124 -5.12 8.16 -7.82
N LYS A 125 -5.95 7.95 -8.84
CA LYS A 125 -6.81 8.96 -9.48
C LYS A 125 -8.23 9.03 -8.88
N GLY A 126 -8.47 8.36 -7.76
CA GLY A 126 -9.78 8.28 -7.11
C GLY A 126 -10.63 7.09 -7.57
N MET A 127 -11.52 6.67 -6.68
CA MET A 127 -12.43 5.53 -6.88
C MET A 127 -13.59 5.89 -7.81
N HIS A 128 -14.11 4.91 -8.55
CA HIS A 128 -15.28 5.07 -9.40
C HIS A 128 -16.57 5.13 -8.57
N ARG A 129 -17.40 6.15 -8.80
CA ARG A 129 -18.65 6.37 -8.06
C ARG A 129 -19.54 5.14 -8.09
N ASP A 130 -19.90 4.66 -9.28
CA ASP A 130 -20.93 3.62 -9.40
C ASP A 130 -20.45 2.27 -8.83
N LEU A 131 -19.13 2.00 -8.85
CA LEU A 131 -18.56 0.81 -8.20
C LEU A 131 -18.57 0.92 -6.68
N VAL A 132 -18.28 2.10 -6.13
CA VAL A 132 -18.35 2.36 -4.70
C VAL A 132 -19.79 2.21 -4.19
N PHE A 133 -20.77 2.75 -4.90
CA PHE A 133 -22.18 2.60 -4.54
C PHE A 133 -22.66 1.15 -4.70
N ARG A 134 -22.23 0.43 -5.75
CA ARG A 134 -22.47 -1.00 -5.90
C ARG A 134 -21.89 -1.79 -4.73
N PHE A 135 -20.65 -1.49 -4.32
CA PHE A 135 -20.04 -2.10 -3.13
C PHE A 135 -20.88 -1.84 -1.87
N ILE A 136 -21.32 -0.60 -1.63
CA ILE A 136 -22.12 -0.26 -0.46
C ILE A 136 -23.43 -1.07 -0.45
N GLU A 137 -24.11 -1.13 -1.58
CA GLU A 137 -25.36 -1.89 -1.73
C GLU A 137 -25.13 -3.39 -1.46
N VAL A 138 -24.16 -4.01 -2.13
CA VAL A 138 -23.85 -5.43 -1.96
C VAL A 138 -23.42 -5.73 -0.53
N GLN A 139 -22.49 -4.96 0.03
CA GLN A 139 -22.01 -5.14 1.39
C GLN A 139 -23.15 -5.05 2.42
N THR A 140 -24.10 -4.14 2.20
CA THR A 140 -25.27 -3.96 3.06
C THR A 140 -26.24 -5.14 2.94
N LEU A 141 -26.45 -5.68 1.74
CA LEU A 141 -27.28 -6.86 1.52
C LEU A 141 -26.67 -8.13 2.16
N LEU A 142 -25.37 -8.38 1.92
CA LEU A 142 -24.68 -9.56 2.45
C LEU A 142 -24.61 -9.58 3.99
N LEU A 143 -24.55 -8.40 4.62
CA LEU A 143 -24.50 -8.25 6.08
C LEU A 143 -25.90 -8.25 6.72
N SER A 144 -26.96 -8.02 5.94
CA SER A 144 -28.34 -7.87 6.46
C SER A 144 -28.84 -9.04 7.31
N PRO A 145 -28.50 -10.33 7.05
CA PRO A 145 -28.94 -11.44 7.91
C PRO A 145 -28.29 -11.41 9.30
N ILE A 146 -27.11 -10.78 9.44
CA ILE A 146 -26.34 -10.72 10.69
C ILE A 146 -26.62 -9.42 11.45
N CYS A 147 -26.55 -8.26 10.79
CA CYS A 147 -26.73 -6.94 11.39
C CYS A 147 -27.88 -6.15 10.73
N PRO A 148 -29.14 -6.58 10.87
CA PRO A 148 -30.24 -6.01 10.09
C PRO A 148 -30.56 -4.56 10.44
N HIS A 149 -30.38 -4.12 11.70
CA HIS A 149 -30.78 -2.77 12.11
C HIS A 149 -29.89 -1.70 11.47
N LEU A 150 -28.57 -1.92 11.48
CA LEU A 150 -27.61 -1.08 10.80
C LEU A 150 -27.82 -1.13 9.29
N CYS A 151 -28.03 -2.32 8.72
CA CYS A 151 -28.20 -2.46 7.28
C CYS A 151 -29.48 -1.76 6.78
N ASP A 152 -30.61 -1.87 7.50
CA ASP A 152 -31.84 -1.12 7.16
C ASP A 152 -31.65 0.40 7.28
N HIS A 153 -30.88 0.85 8.28
CA HIS A 153 -30.53 2.27 8.40
C HIS A 153 -29.64 2.76 7.24
N ILE A 154 -28.66 1.97 6.81
CA ILE A 154 -27.82 2.27 5.65
C ILE A 154 -28.65 2.26 4.36
N TRP A 155 -29.52 1.26 4.19
CA TRP A 155 -30.39 1.10 3.03
C TRP A 155 -31.23 2.36 2.76
N ARG A 156 -31.83 2.92 3.81
CA ARG A 156 -32.57 4.19 3.74
C ARG A 156 -31.67 5.40 3.45
N LYS A 157 -30.41 5.38 3.90
CA LYS A 157 -29.45 6.48 3.65
C LYS A 157 -28.93 6.50 2.21
N ILE A 158 -28.91 5.37 1.53
CA ILE A 158 -28.51 5.28 0.11
C ILE A 158 -29.72 5.42 -0.83
N ASP A 159 -30.80 6.04 -0.35
CA ASP A 159 -32.04 6.34 -1.09
C ASP A 159 -32.70 5.13 -1.75
N LYS A 160 -32.54 3.92 -1.17
CA LYS A 160 -33.27 2.73 -1.62
C LYS A 160 -34.67 2.71 -1.01
N SER A 161 -35.66 2.35 -1.83
CA SER A 161 -37.06 2.25 -1.42
C SER A 161 -37.34 0.98 -0.62
N GLY A 162 -38.27 1.07 0.32
CA GLY A 162 -38.71 -0.07 1.13
C GLY A 162 -37.76 -0.42 2.27
N SER A 163 -38.08 -1.50 2.99
CA SER A 163 -37.15 -2.07 3.97
C SER A 163 -36.17 -3.01 3.26
N ILE A 164 -34.96 -3.10 3.79
CA ILE A 164 -33.96 -4.06 3.28
C ILE A 164 -34.43 -5.51 3.41
N VAL A 165 -35.35 -5.79 4.33
CA VAL A 165 -35.90 -7.15 4.56
C VAL A 165 -36.64 -7.67 3.33
N ASP A 166 -37.21 -6.78 2.51
CA ASP A 166 -37.91 -7.13 1.27
C ASP A 166 -36.96 -7.16 0.05
N ALA A 167 -35.68 -6.85 0.24
CA ALA A 167 -34.71 -6.80 -0.85
C ALA A 167 -34.30 -8.22 -1.28
N SER A 168 -34.08 -8.38 -2.58
CA SER A 168 -33.56 -9.64 -3.14
C SER A 168 -32.06 -9.76 -2.91
N TRP A 169 -31.57 -11.00 -2.90
CA TRP A 169 -30.13 -11.29 -2.88
C TRP A 169 -29.42 -10.63 -4.08
N PRO A 170 -28.21 -10.06 -3.89
CA PRO A 170 -27.50 -9.37 -4.97
C PRO A 170 -27.16 -10.33 -6.12
N VAL A 171 -27.35 -9.85 -7.35
CA VAL A 171 -27.05 -10.62 -8.56
C VAL A 171 -25.54 -10.76 -8.76
N ILE A 172 -25.08 -11.99 -8.98
CA ILE A 172 -23.67 -12.30 -9.28
C ILE A 172 -23.35 -11.86 -10.71
N GLY A 173 -22.37 -10.96 -10.85
CA GLY A 173 -21.81 -10.57 -12.14
C GLY A 173 -20.73 -11.52 -12.63
N LYS A 174 -20.05 -11.15 -13.72
CA LYS A 174 -18.93 -11.94 -14.26
C LYS A 174 -17.71 -11.86 -13.33
N GLU A 175 -17.22 -13.00 -12.89
CA GLU A 175 -15.94 -13.15 -12.19
C GLU A 175 -14.83 -13.41 -13.23
N ASP A 176 -13.76 -12.62 -13.22
CA ASP A 176 -12.59 -12.80 -14.09
C ASP A 176 -11.41 -13.29 -13.26
N GLU A 177 -11.21 -14.62 -13.24
CA GLU A 177 -10.19 -15.27 -12.44
C GLU A 177 -8.77 -14.81 -12.81
N VAL A 178 -8.52 -14.51 -14.08
CA VAL A 178 -7.21 -14.06 -14.57
C VAL A 178 -6.87 -12.68 -13.99
N LEU A 179 -7.86 -11.76 -13.91
CA LEU A 179 -7.67 -10.47 -13.27
C LEU A 179 -7.41 -10.59 -11.77
N LEU A 180 -8.10 -11.49 -11.09
CA LEU A 180 -7.89 -11.73 -9.66
C LEU A 180 -6.49 -12.29 -9.39
N GLN A 181 -6.01 -13.20 -10.23
CA GLN A 181 -4.63 -13.69 -10.18
C GLN A 181 -3.61 -12.58 -10.44
N ALA A 182 -3.86 -11.71 -11.43
CA ALA A 182 -3.01 -10.56 -11.72
C ALA A 182 -2.94 -9.56 -10.54
N SER A 183 -4.07 -9.31 -9.87
CA SER A 183 -4.11 -8.47 -8.66
C SER A 183 -3.36 -9.09 -7.50
N ALA A 184 -3.55 -10.40 -7.24
CA ALA A 184 -2.84 -11.11 -6.19
C ALA A 184 -1.32 -11.11 -6.44
N TYR A 185 -0.92 -11.25 -7.70
CA TYR A 185 0.47 -11.08 -8.13
C TYR A 185 1.02 -9.69 -7.76
N LEU A 186 0.30 -8.62 -8.11
CA LEU A 186 0.71 -7.24 -7.79
C LEU A 186 0.90 -7.03 -6.28
N GLU A 187 0.00 -7.56 -5.45
CA GLU A 187 0.08 -7.46 -3.98
C GLU A 187 1.32 -8.17 -3.43
N ASN A 188 1.56 -9.41 -3.87
CA ASN A 188 2.70 -10.21 -3.45
C ASN A 188 4.02 -9.52 -3.82
N ILE A 189 4.12 -9.02 -5.04
CA ILE A 189 5.31 -8.30 -5.51
C ILE A 189 5.51 -6.99 -4.73
N THR A 190 4.44 -6.24 -4.47
CA THR A 190 4.52 -5.01 -3.67
C THR A 190 5.01 -5.32 -2.25
N HIS A 191 4.51 -6.39 -1.63
CA HIS A 191 4.96 -6.85 -0.32
C HIS A 191 6.44 -7.22 -0.31
N ASP A 192 6.87 -8.04 -1.27
CA ASP A 192 8.27 -8.47 -1.41
C ASP A 192 9.22 -7.29 -1.63
N MET A 193 8.80 -6.30 -2.43
CA MET A 193 9.56 -5.08 -2.65
C MET A 193 9.69 -4.25 -1.36
N ARG A 194 8.61 -4.07 -0.59
CA ARG A 194 8.65 -3.38 0.70
C ARG A 194 9.64 -4.07 1.66
N LEU A 195 9.62 -5.41 1.70
CA LEU A 195 10.54 -6.18 2.53
C LEU A 195 12.00 -6.02 2.09
N ARG A 196 12.27 -6.06 0.78
CA ARG A 196 13.61 -5.85 0.22
C ARG A 196 14.14 -4.46 0.55
N ILE A 197 13.34 -3.40 0.38
CA ILE A 197 13.73 -2.03 0.73
C ILE A 197 14.06 -1.94 2.23
N LYS A 198 13.22 -2.50 3.10
CA LYS A 198 13.45 -2.53 4.56
C LYS A 198 14.78 -3.23 4.91
N ASN A 199 15.06 -4.36 4.27
CA ASN A 199 16.29 -5.11 4.47
C ASN A 199 17.53 -4.33 3.99
N LEU A 200 17.45 -3.64 2.86
CA LEU A 200 18.53 -2.79 2.34
C LEU A 200 18.84 -1.64 3.32
N ILE A 201 17.82 -0.94 3.81
CA ILE A 201 17.98 0.14 4.80
C ILE A 201 18.61 -0.40 6.08
N ALA A 202 18.15 -1.56 6.57
CA ALA A 202 18.70 -2.18 7.78
C ALA A 202 20.17 -2.62 7.61
N GLN A 203 20.55 -3.13 6.42
CA GLN A 203 21.94 -3.50 6.12
C GLN A 203 22.86 -2.28 6.06
N GLN A 204 22.40 -1.19 5.44
CA GLN A 204 23.15 0.07 5.40
C GLN A 204 23.32 0.67 6.81
N ALA A 205 22.28 0.62 7.65
CA ALA A 205 22.36 1.08 9.03
C ALA A 205 23.39 0.30 9.87
N LYS A 206 23.55 -1.01 9.62
CA LYS A 206 24.59 -1.83 10.27
C LYS A 206 26.01 -1.46 9.83
N LYS A 207 26.19 -1.03 8.57
CA LYS A 207 27.49 -0.57 8.04
C LYS A 207 27.88 0.83 8.56
N HIS A 208 26.90 1.68 8.86
CA HIS A 208 27.09 3.04 9.37
C HIS A 208 26.85 3.18 10.88
N LYS A 209 27.42 2.30 11.71
CA LYS A 209 27.38 2.47 13.17
C LYS A 209 28.16 3.73 13.59
N GLY A 210 27.44 4.83 13.80
CA GLY A 210 27.98 6.10 14.33
C GLY A 210 27.84 7.33 13.42
N GLY A 211 27.26 7.20 12.22
CA GLY A 211 27.06 8.30 11.26
C GLY A 211 25.59 8.69 11.04
N SER A 212 25.36 9.68 10.17
CA SER A 212 24.02 10.10 9.74
C SER A 212 23.21 8.93 9.14
N PRO A 213 21.86 8.97 9.19
CA PRO A 213 21.02 7.91 8.64
C PRO A 213 21.40 7.60 7.18
N PRO A 214 21.49 6.32 6.77
CA PRO A 214 21.85 5.97 5.41
C PRO A 214 20.82 6.55 4.41
N PRO A 215 21.27 6.99 3.22
CA PRO A 215 20.38 7.56 2.22
C PRO A 215 19.40 6.50 1.74
N LYS A 216 18.10 6.80 1.85
CA LYS A 216 17.05 5.89 1.38
C LYS A 216 17.13 5.74 -0.14
N PRO A 217 16.91 4.53 -0.69
CA PRO A 217 16.74 4.38 -2.13
C PRO A 217 15.61 5.29 -2.62
N ASN A 218 15.83 5.94 -3.76
CA ASN A 218 14.84 6.83 -4.39
C ASN A 218 14.43 6.37 -5.79
N HIS A 219 15.16 5.41 -6.36
CA HIS A 219 14.89 4.84 -7.67
C HIS A 219 14.82 3.31 -7.58
N GLY A 220 13.84 2.71 -8.26
CA GLY A 220 13.70 1.27 -8.36
C GLY A 220 13.54 0.83 -9.81
N VAL A 221 14.26 -0.22 -10.22
CA VAL A 221 14.08 -0.87 -11.52
C VAL A 221 13.53 -2.27 -11.31
N ILE A 222 12.45 -2.59 -12.00
CA ILE A 222 11.78 -3.88 -12.02
C ILE A 222 12.07 -4.55 -13.36
N TYR A 223 12.73 -5.71 -13.32
CA TYR A 223 13.02 -6.50 -14.50
C TYR A 223 12.04 -7.66 -14.60
N VAL A 224 11.28 -7.68 -15.69
CA VAL A 224 10.25 -8.67 -16.01
C VAL A 224 10.76 -9.61 -17.10
N ALA A 225 10.68 -10.92 -16.87
CA ALA A 225 11.04 -11.92 -17.88
C ALA A 225 9.82 -12.33 -18.70
N SER A 226 9.93 -12.27 -20.03
CA SER A 226 8.85 -12.73 -20.93
C SER A 226 8.75 -14.26 -21.00
N SER A 227 9.82 -14.98 -20.68
CA SER A 227 9.87 -16.44 -20.69
C SER A 227 10.80 -16.97 -19.61
N PHE A 228 10.56 -18.19 -19.13
CA PHE A 228 11.49 -18.87 -18.24
C PHE A 228 12.88 -19.01 -18.88
N PRO A 229 13.97 -18.92 -18.09
CA PRO A 229 15.30 -19.30 -18.53
C PRO A 229 15.29 -20.73 -19.10
N ALA A 230 16.13 -20.99 -20.11
CA ALA A 230 16.10 -22.26 -20.85
C ALA A 230 16.16 -23.51 -19.95
N TRP A 231 16.94 -23.46 -18.86
CA TRP A 231 17.05 -24.56 -17.90
C TRP A 231 15.77 -24.76 -17.06
N GLN A 232 15.10 -23.68 -16.67
CA GLN A 232 13.82 -23.73 -15.94
C GLN A 232 12.69 -24.20 -16.85
N HIS A 233 12.62 -23.68 -18.08
CA HIS A 233 11.64 -24.12 -19.08
C HIS A 233 11.76 -25.63 -19.37
N THR A 234 12.99 -26.11 -19.58
CA THR A 234 13.27 -27.54 -19.78
C THR A 234 12.87 -28.36 -18.55
N THR A 235 13.14 -27.86 -17.35
CA THR A 235 12.76 -28.52 -16.10
C THR A 235 11.25 -28.62 -15.95
N LEU A 236 10.50 -27.53 -16.15
CA LEU A 236 9.04 -27.50 -16.09
C LEU A 236 8.41 -28.44 -17.10
N THR A 237 8.91 -28.45 -18.34
CA THR A 237 8.40 -29.32 -19.42
C THR A 237 8.57 -30.81 -19.05
N ILE A 238 9.74 -31.18 -18.53
CA ILE A 238 10.03 -32.56 -18.13
C ILE A 238 9.19 -32.94 -16.89
N MET A 239 9.06 -32.04 -15.91
CA MET A 239 8.22 -32.27 -14.74
C MET A 239 6.75 -32.48 -15.12
N LYS A 240 6.21 -31.67 -16.04
CA LYS A 240 4.84 -31.81 -16.56
C LYS A 240 4.64 -33.15 -17.27
N ASN A 241 5.60 -33.58 -18.08
CA ASN A 241 5.56 -34.88 -18.75
C ASN A 241 5.61 -36.06 -17.75
N LEU A 242 6.47 -35.99 -16.74
CA LEU A 242 6.57 -37.01 -15.70
C LEU A 242 5.30 -37.08 -14.83
N TYR A 243 4.70 -35.93 -14.51
CA TYR A 243 3.45 -35.85 -13.77
C TYR A 243 2.29 -36.52 -14.53
N ASN A 244 2.18 -36.22 -15.83
CA ASN A 244 1.16 -36.82 -16.69
C ASN A 244 1.38 -38.33 -16.91
N ALA A 245 2.64 -38.76 -17.05
CA ALA A 245 3.00 -40.16 -17.23
C ALA A 245 2.75 -41.01 -15.97
N ASN A 246 2.68 -40.39 -14.79
CA ASN A 246 2.56 -41.07 -13.50
C ASN A 246 1.20 -40.77 -12.82
N ASN A 247 0.13 -40.76 -13.64
CA ASN A 247 -1.27 -40.61 -13.24
C ASN A 247 -1.54 -39.42 -12.29
N GLY A 248 -0.88 -38.28 -12.51
CA GLY A 248 -1.11 -37.08 -11.70
C GLY A 248 -0.33 -37.03 -10.40
N SER A 249 0.84 -37.69 -10.35
CA SER A 249 1.73 -37.65 -9.18
C SER A 249 3.19 -37.52 -9.60
N PHE A 250 3.98 -36.77 -8.84
CA PHE A 250 5.40 -36.63 -9.15
C PHE A 250 6.20 -37.88 -8.73
N PRO A 251 7.05 -38.44 -9.62
CA PRO A 251 7.94 -39.54 -9.27
C PRO A 251 9.04 -39.09 -8.30
N ASP A 252 9.77 -40.05 -7.72
CA ASP A 252 10.80 -39.75 -6.72
C ASP A 252 11.87 -38.77 -7.25
N ASN A 253 12.47 -38.00 -6.34
CA ASN A 253 13.50 -37.02 -6.66
C ASN A 253 14.68 -37.62 -7.45
N ARG A 254 15.00 -38.91 -7.23
CA ARG A 254 16.05 -39.61 -7.97
C ARG A 254 15.69 -39.81 -9.43
N GLU A 255 14.44 -40.11 -9.74
CA GLU A 255 13.95 -40.29 -11.11
C GLU A 255 13.91 -38.96 -11.85
N ILE A 256 13.41 -37.91 -11.20
CA ILE A 256 13.40 -36.54 -11.74
C ILE A 256 14.85 -36.08 -12.05
N MET A 257 15.78 -36.33 -11.13
CA MET A 257 17.18 -35.98 -11.32
C MET A 257 17.81 -36.76 -12.48
N THR A 258 17.46 -38.03 -12.64
CA THR A 258 17.97 -38.87 -13.73
C THR A 258 17.45 -38.38 -15.08
N ALA A 259 16.20 -37.92 -15.18
CA ALA A 259 15.65 -37.35 -16.41
C ALA A 259 16.25 -35.99 -16.80
N LEU A 260 16.76 -35.22 -15.82
CA LEU A 260 17.24 -33.85 -16.01
C LEU A 260 18.76 -33.72 -16.13
N LYS A 261 19.54 -34.58 -15.46
CA LYS A 261 21.02 -34.43 -15.35
C LYS A 261 21.75 -34.45 -16.70
N ASP A 262 21.20 -35.15 -17.68
CA ASP A 262 21.82 -35.35 -19.00
C ASP A 262 21.43 -34.25 -20.00
N LYS A 263 20.57 -33.31 -19.60
CA LYS A 263 20.17 -32.17 -20.44
C LYS A 263 21.24 -31.07 -20.43
N PRO A 264 21.75 -30.65 -21.61
CA PRO A 264 22.84 -29.69 -21.70
C PRO A 264 22.47 -28.31 -21.11
N GLU A 265 21.20 -27.93 -21.20
CA GLU A 265 20.66 -26.68 -20.67
C GLU A 265 20.70 -26.64 -19.13
N VAL A 266 20.54 -27.79 -18.48
CA VAL A 266 20.41 -27.92 -17.02
C VAL A 266 21.75 -28.22 -16.34
N LYS A 267 22.71 -28.81 -17.06
CA LYS A 267 24.00 -29.28 -16.52
C LYS A 267 24.78 -28.23 -15.72
N LYS A 268 24.70 -26.96 -16.12
CA LYS A 268 25.35 -25.82 -15.43
C LYS A 268 24.64 -25.42 -14.11
N TYR A 269 23.37 -25.80 -13.95
CA TYR A 269 22.48 -25.36 -12.87
C TYR A 269 22.11 -26.46 -11.87
N MET A 270 22.81 -27.60 -11.89
CA MET A 270 22.52 -28.75 -11.01
C MET A 270 22.41 -28.40 -9.52
N LYS A 271 23.14 -27.38 -9.04
CA LYS A 271 23.04 -26.90 -7.65
C LYS A 271 21.71 -26.19 -7.33
N LYS A 272 21.12 -25.50 -8.30
CA LYS A 272 19.82 -24.79 -8.19
C LYS A 272 18.64 -25.67 -8.60
N LEU A 273 18.89 -26.78 -9.29
CA LEU A 273 17.86 -27.62 -9.88
C LEU A 273 16.90 -28.20 -8.84
N MET A 274 17.42 -28.87 -7.81
CA MET A 274 16.56 -29.58 -6.86
C MET A 274 15.71 -28.63 -6.00
N SER A 275 16.25 -27.45 -5.65
CA SER A 275 15.44 -26.43 -4.96
C SER A 275 14.33 -25.90 -5.86
N PHE A 276 14.56 -25.78 -7.17
CA PHE A 276 13.52 -25.42 -8.12
C PHE A 276 12.46 -26.53 -8.28
N VAL A 277 12.87 -27.80 -8.35
CA VAL A 277 11.94 -28.95 -8.40
C VAL A 277 11.04 -29.01 -7.17
N GLN A 278 11.59 -28.79 -5.97
CA GLN A 278 10.80 -28.76 -4.73
C GLN A 278 9.85 -27.56 -4.69
N PHE A 279 10.29 -26.40 -5.18
CA PHE A 279 9.42 -25.24 -5.34
C PHE A 279 8.23 -25.56 -6.26
N VAL A 280 8.47 -26.15 -7.43
CA VAL A 280 7.40 -26.52 -8.38
C VAL A 280 6.45 -27.54 -7.78
N ARG A 281 6.95 -28.56 -7.07
CA ARG A 281 6.09 -29.53 -6.36
C ARG A 281 5.16 -28.86 -5.37
N GLY A 282 5.70 -28.00 -4.50
CA GLY A 282 4.89 -27.26 -3.51
C GLY A 282 3.89 -26.31 -4.16
N SER A 283 4.25 -25.67 -5.28
CA SER A 283 3.32 -24.83 -6.03
C SER A 283 2.21 -25.64 -6.69
N VAL A 284 2.48 -26.86 -7.17
CA VAL A 284 1.44 -27.72 -7.77
C VAL A 284 0.50 -28.29 -6.72
N GLU A 285 0.99 -28.61 -5.53
CA GLU A 285 0.14 -29.02 -4.40
C GLU A 285 -0.81 -27.91 -3.94
N LYS A 286 -0.38 -26.64 -4.04
CA LYS A 286 -1.15 -25.47 -3.60
C LYS A 286 -2.08 -24.92 -4.69
N ASP A 287 -1.53 -24.67 -5.87
CA ASP A 287 -2.15 -23.89 -6.95
C ASP A 287 -2.56 -24.78 -8.15
N GLY A 288 -2.29 -26.09 -8.07
CA GLY A 288 -2.65 -27.08 -9.09
C GLY A 288 -1.71 -27.11 -10.29
N LEU A 289 -2.18 -27.74 -11.38
CA LEU A 289 -1.41 -27.94 -12.62
C LEU A 289 -0.93 -26.65 -13.29
N SER A 290 -1.62 -25.54 -13.05
CA SER A 290 -1.28 -24.21 -13.59
C SER A 290 0.10 -23.73 -13.15
N ALA A 291 0.60 -24.21 -11.99
CA ALA A 291 1.94 -23.88 -11.49
C ALA A 291 3.09 -24.41 -12.39
N MET A 292 2.80 -25.33 -13.30
CA MET A 292 3.77 -25.84 -14.29
C MET A 292 3.65 -25.16 -15.66
N ASP A 293 2.76 -24.19 -15.82
CA ASP A 293 2.63 -23.48 -17.08
C ASP A 293 3.83 -22.57 -17.33
N THR A 294 4.27 -22.55 -18.58
CA THR A 294 5.49 -21.85 -19.01
C THR A 294 5.25 -20.37 -19.28
N THR A 295 4.00 -19.93 -19.21
CA THR A 295 3.56 -18.55 -19.44
C THR A 295 2.53 -18.18 -18.39
N LEU A 296 2.56 -16.92 -17.94
CA LEU A 296 1.49 -16.39 -17.09
C LEU A 296 0.20 -16.20 -17.90
N PRO A 297 -0.98 -16.32 -17.26
CA PRO A 297 -2.27 -16.10 -17.92
C PRO A 297 -2.56 -14.61 -18.19
N PHE A 298 -1.73 -13.70 -17.67
CA PHE A 298 -1.84 -12.25 -17.85
C PHE A 298 -0.48 -11.65 -18.27
N ASP A 299 -0.53 -10.47 -18.87
CA ASP A 299 0.67 -9.70 -19.22
C ASP A 299 1.25 -9.04 -17.95
N GLU A 300 2.32 -9.64 -17.42
CA GLU A 300 3.02 -9.18 -16.23
C GLU A 300 3.52 -7.72 -16.35
N LYS A 301 4.04 -7.36 -17.53
CA LYS A 301 4.59 -6.03 -17.76
C LYS A 301 3.48 -4.99 -17.76
N GLN A 302 2.37 -5.28 -18.43
CA GLN A 302 1.23 -4.36 -18.49
C GLN A 302 0.61 -4.14 -17.10
N VAL A 303 0.44 -5.19 -16.30
CA VAL A 303 -0.11 -5.09 -14.93
C VAL A 303 0.74 -4.16 -14.05
N LEU A 304 2.07 -4.25 -14.16
CA LEU A 304 2.98 -3.37 -13.42
C LEU A 304 2.93 -1.92 -13.95
N LEU A 305 2.83 -1.73 -15.28
CA LEU A 305 2.74 -0.41 -15.90
C LEU A 305 1.45 0.31 -15.51
N ASP A 306 0.31 -0.38 -15.55
CA ASP A 306 -0.99 0.17 -15.16
C ASP A 306 -1.01 0.64 -13.69
N ASN A 307 -0.16 0.04 -12.84
CA ASN A 307 -0.05 0.33 -11.41
C ASN A 307 1.27 1.01 -11.02
N GLN A 308 2.00 1.59 -11.97
CA GLN A 308 3.32 2.19 -11.70
C GLN A 308 3.24 3.32 -10.65
N GLN A 309 2.25 4.21 -10.76
CA GLN A 309 2.06 5.31 -9.80
C GLN A 309 1.76 4.79 -8.38
N TYR A 310 0.99 3.70 -8.29
CA TYR A 310 0.73 3.03 -7.03
C TYR A 310 2.04 2.50 -6.43
N LEU A 311 2.85 1.79 -7.21
CA LEU A 311 4.14 1.25 -6.76
C LEU A 311 5.09 2.35 -6.27
N GLU A 312 5.20 3.47 -6.99
CA GLU A 312 6.03 4.62 -6.59
C GLU A 312 5.62 5.16 -5.22
N LYS A 313 4.32 5.45 -5.04
CA LYS A 313 3.78 5.96 -3.78
C LYS A 313 3.92 4.94 -2.64
N SER A 314 3.62 3.69 -2.93
CA SER A 314 3.56 2.60 -1.94
C SER A 314 4.94 2.19 -1.44
N LEU A 315 5.95 2.24 -2.31
CA LEU A 315 7.34 1.94 -1.98
C LEU A 315 8.09 3.18 -1.45
N GLY A 316 7.51 4.37 -1.57
CA GLY A 316 8.15 5.63 -1.19
C GLY A 316 9.33 5.99 -2.09
N LEU A 317 9.27 5.60 -3.37
CA LEU A 317 10.29 5.86 -4.38
C LEU A 317 9.88 7.06 -5.24
N SER A 318 10.85 7.84 -5.69
CA SER A 318 10.61 8.96 -6.60
C SER A 318 10.29 8.49 -8.03
N ARG A 319 10.80 7.32 -8.41
CA ARG A 319 10.59 6.74 -9.74
C ARG A 319 10.73 5.22 -9.71
N VAL A 320 9.82 4.52 -10.37
CA VAL A 320 9.90 3.08 -10.64
C VAL A 320 9.97 2.86 -12.15
N GLU A 321 11.02 2.20 -12.63
CA GLU A 321 11.16 1.81 -14.04
C GLU A 321 10.86 0.32 -14.23
N ILE A 322 10.06 0.00 -15.25
CA ILE A 322 9.72 -1.38 -15.59
C ILE A 322 10.39 -1.72 -16.92
N LYS A 323 11.37 -2.63 -16.89
CA LYS A 323 12.18 -3.04 -18.04
C LYS A 323 12.05 -4.52 -18.33
N SER A 324 12.35 -4.91 -19.56
CA SER A 324 12.51 -6.33 -19.89
C SER A 324 13.78 -6.87 -19.24
N SER A 325 13.76 -8.12 -18.78
CA SER A 325 14.95 -8.78 -18.25
C SER A 325 16.08 -8.83 -19.26
N SER A 326 15.78 -8.84 -20.57
CA SER A 326 16.79 -8.79 -21.65
C SER A 326 17.67 -7.54 -21.64
N GLU A 327 17.23 -6.45 -21.02
CA GLU A 327 17.99 -5.21 -20.87
C GLU A 327 18.88 -5.21 -19.62
N ALA A 328 18.81 -6.26 -18.80
CA ALA A 328 19.53 -6.37 -17.54
C ALA A 328 20.89 -7.08 -17.69
N ASP A 329 21.70 -7.06 -16.62
CA ASP A 329 22.95 -7.82 -16.57
C ASP A 329 22.70 -9.34 -16.68
N ALA A 330 23.70 -10.10 -17.14
CA ALA A 330 23.61 -11.55 -17.36
C ALA A 330 23.10 -12.33 -16.14
N LYS A 331 23.42 -11.88 -14.92
CA LYS A 331 22.94 -12.49 -13.67
C LYS A 331 21.44 -12.31 -13.46
N ILE A 332 20.92 -11.12 -13.78
CA ILE A 332 19.48 -10.83 -13.67
C ILE A 332 18.71 -11.59 -14.74
N GLN A 333 19.25 -11.67 -15.96
CA GLN A 333 18.67 -12.47 -17.05
C GLN A 333 18.55 -13.96 -16.68
N GLU A 334 19.57 -14.50 -16.01
CA GLU A 334 19.64 -15.93 -15.65
C GLU A 334 18.73 -16.31 -14.46
N ASP A 335 18.51 -15.37 -13.53
CA ASP A 335 17.74 -15.59 -12.31
C ASP A 335 16.27 -15.11 -12.43
N SER A 336 15.94 -14.26 -13.40
CA SER A 336 14.58 -13.73 -13.59
C SER A 336 13.68 -14.78 -14.26
N ALA A 337 12.44 -14.87 -13.78
CA ALA A 337 11.43 -15.77 -14.32
C ALA A 337 10.05 -15.08 -14.29
N PRO A 338 9.12 -15.47 -15.18
CA PRO A 338 7.74 -14.97 -15.13
C PRO A 338 7.14 -15.14 -13.74
N GLY A 339 6.46 -14.10 -13.24
CA GLY A 339 5.85 -14.06 -11.91
C GLY A 339 6.86 -13.86 -10.76
N LYS A 340 8.14 -13.76 -11.08
CA LYS A 340 9.24 -13.49 -10.13
C LYS A 340 10.17 -12.41 -10.69
N PRO A 341 9.68 -11.17 -10.83
CA PRO A 341 10.51 -10.08 -11.31
C PRO A 341 11.66 -9.82 -10.34
N ILE A 342 12.81 -9.42 -10.90
CA ILE A 342 13.96 -9.02 -10.10
C ILE A 342 13.96 -7.51 -9.95
N THR A 343 14.10 -7.06 -8.71
CA THR A 343 14.16 -5.63 -8.39
C THR A 343 15.54 -5.19 -7.97
N VAL A 344 15.95 -4.03 -8.50
CA VAL A 344 17.18 -3.34 -8.13
C VAL A 344 16.82 -1.95 -7.64
N PHE A 345 17.23 -1.63 -6.42
CA PHE A 345 17.00 -0.32 -5.81
C PHE A 345 18.30 0.45 -5.76
N THR A 346 18.27 1.69 -6.23
CA THR A 346 19.43 2.58 -6.27
C THR A 346 19.10 3.92 -5.61
N THR A 347 20.15 4.61 -5.18
CA THR A 347 20.09 6.00 -4.76
C THR A 347 20.71 6.82 -5.88
N GLN A 348 19.88 7.52 -6.66
CA GLN A 348 20.35 8.47 -7.66
C GLN A 348 20.42 9.86 -7.03
N GLU A 349 21.60 10.48 -7.00
CA GLU A 349 21.74 11.89 -6.66
C GLU A 349 21.30 12.74 -7.87
N GLY A 350 20.11 13.35 -7.77
CA GLY A 350 19.66 14.44 -8.64
C GLY A 350 19.64 14.19 -10.15
N LEU A 351 18.56 13.61 -10.67
CA LEU A 351 18.13 13.88 -12.05
C LEU A 351 17.19 15.08 -12.00
N THR A 352 17.72 16.28 -12.26
CA THR A 352 16.89 17.39 -12.72
C THR A 352 16.34 17.00 -14.10
N ASN A 353 15.03 17.11 -14.26
CA ASN A 353 14.35 16.86 -15.53
C ASN A 353 14.88 17.85 -16.59
N GLY A 354 15.75 17.37 -17.47
CA GLY A 354 16.24 18.10 -18.64
C GLY A 354 15.84 17.36 -19.91
N ILE A 355 14.87 17.92 -20.62
CA ILE A 355 14.40 17.50 -21.93
C ILE A 355 15.59 17.44 -22.90
N ALA A 356 15.66 16.36 -23.68
CA ALA A 356 16.59 16.20 -24.77
C ALA A 356 16.51 17.37 -25.75
N ASN A 357 17.63 18.05 -25.99
CA ASN A 357 17.89 18.76 -27.24
C ASN A 357 19.38 18.66 -27.53
N ASP A 358 19.69 18.14 -28.71
CA ASP A 358 21.01 18.11 -29.35
C ASP A 358 21.67 19.48 -29.33
N VAL A 359 22.74 19.66 -28.55
CA VAL A 359 23.82 20.62 -28.88
C VAL A 359 25.15 20.06 -28.35
N ASP A 360 26.14 20.09 -29.25
CA ASP A 360 27.57 19.80 -29.13
C ASP A 360 28.17 19.30 -27.80
N LYS A 361 28.80 18.13 -27.91
CA LYS A 361 29.76 17.60 -26.94
C LYS A 361 31.03 18.44 -26.95
N THR A 362 31.07 19.46 -26.10
CA THR A 362 32.33 19.91 -25.48
C THR A 362 32.20 19.80 -23.97
N PRO A 363 33.05 19.02 -23.28
CA PRO A 363 33.01 18.98 -21.84
C PRO A 363 33.48 20.34 -21.31
N LEU A 364 32.55 21.14 -20.78
CA LEU A 364 32.93 22.25 -19.91
C LEU A 364 33.64 21.64 -18.70
N ALA A 365 34.84 22.13 -18.42
CA ALA A 365 35.64 21.72 -17.29
C ALA A 365 34.80 21.78 -16.01
N ALA A 366 34.81 20.69 -15.24
CA ALA A 366 34.24 20.66 -13.91
C ALA A 366 35.01 21.66 -13.04
N ASP A 367 34.42 22.84 -12.84
CA ASP A 367 34.95 23.81 -11.90
C ASP A 367 34.57 23.31 -10.50
N THR A 368 35.35 22.36 -9.99
CA THR A 368 35.31 21.89 -8.60
C THR A 368 35.89 22.97 -7.70
N THR A 369 35.16 24.06 -7.52
CA THR A 369 35.33 24.92 -6.36
C THR A 369 34.17 24.67 -5.40
N PRO A 370 34.40 24.19 -4.18
CA PRO A 370 33.33 24.10 -3.19
C PRO A 370 32.77 25.51 -2.97
N LEU A 371 31.46 25.67 -3.07
CA LEU A 371 30.78 26.93 -2.81
C LEU A 371 31.08 27.36 -1.36
N VAL A 372 32.02 28.29 -1.21
CA VAL A 372 32.46 28.85 0.09
C VAL A 372 31.35 29.70 0.74
N THR A 373 30.31 30.04 -0.02
CA THR A 373 29.17 30.84 0.44
C THR A 373 27.84 30.21 0.04
N PRO A 374 26.81 30.30 0.90
CA PRO A 374 25.49 29.75 0.61
C PRO A 374 24.85 30.46 -0.58
N VAL A 375 24.27 29.66 -1.48
CA VAL A 375 23.72 30.11 -2.77
C VAL A 375 22.53 31.05 -2.61
N CYS A 376 21.66 30.77 -1.63
CA CYS A 376 20.49 31.59 -1.30
C CYS A 376 20.75 32.43 -0.04
N ARG A 377 20.19 33.63 -0.01
CA ARG A 377 20.20 34.46 1.20
C ARG A 377 19.39 33.80 2.32
N TYR A 378 19.92 33.87 3.54
CA TYR A 378 19.33 33.30 4.74
C TYR A 378 19.50 34.23 5.94
N VAL A 379 18.69 34.03 6.98
CA VAL A 379 18.82 34.68 8.29
C VAL A 379 18.76 33.62 9.39
N ASN A 380 19.53 33.80 10.46
CA ASN A 380 19.44 32.97 11.65
C ASN A 380 18.49 33.63 12.66
N VAL A 381 17.62 32.85 13.30
CA VAL A 381 16.63 33.33 14.25
C VAL A 381 16.78 32.59 15.56
N GLN A 382 16.86 33.32 16.67
CA GLN A 382 16.92 32.77 18.01
C GLN A 382 15.71 33.22 18.83
N LEU A 383 15.04 32.28 19.48
CA LEU A 383 13.95 32.58 20.41
C LEU A 383 14.50 33.15 21.72
N VAL A 384 13.85 34.20 22.22
CA VAL A 384 14.18 34.82 23.50
C VAL A 384 12.93 34.90 24.37
N GLY A 385 13.05 34.54 25.64
CA GLY A 385 11.96 34.65 26.63
C GLY A 385 10.83 33.61 26.47
N THR A 386 10.95 32.64 25.57
CA THR A 386 9.94 31.59 25.39
C THR A 386 10.54 30.25 24.96
N LYS A 387 9.73 29.18 25.04
CA LYS A 387 10.10 27.85 24.56
C LYS A 387 9.29 27.52 23.29
N PRO A 388 9.85 26.76 22.35
CA PRO A 388 9.12 26.28 21.18
C PRO A 388 7.94 25.40 21.63
N ALA A 389 6.91 25.32 20.79
CA ALA A 389 5.70 24.55 21.08
C ALA A 389 5.36 23.60 19.92
N CYS A 390 4.26 22.84 20.07
CA CYS A 390 3.73 21.95 19.02
C CYS A 390 4.76 20.94 18.47
N GLY A 391 5.63 20.39 19.33
CA GLY A 391 6.62 19.38 18.96
C GLY A 391 7.98 19.92 18.50
N ALA A 392 8.11 21.23 18.28
CA ALA A 392 9.41 21.86 18.06
C ALA A 392 10.25 21.84 19.34
N LYS A 393 11.56 21.61 19.21
CA LYS A 393 12.51 21.55 20.35
C LYS A 393 13.71 22.50 20.20
N GLY A 394 13.96 23.02 19.00
CA GLY A 394 15.09 23.91 18.73
C GLY A 394 14.79 25.36 19.09
N GLN A 395 15.74 26.04 19.73
CA GLN A 395 15.66 27.47 20.09
C GLN A 395 16.30 28.39 19.05
N ILE A 396 16.99 27.81 18.06
CA ILE A 396 17.68 28.50 16.97
C ILE A 396 17.25 27.83 15.66
N ALA A 397 17.00 28.63 14.64
CA ALA A 397 16.66 28.16 13.30
C ALA A 397 17.27 29.05 12.22
N THR A 398 17.53 28.49 11.04
CA THR A 398 17.95 29.24 9.87
C THR A 398 16.80 29.27 8.87
N ILE A 399 16.43 30.46 8.41
CA ILE A 399 15.33 30.67 7.46
C ILE A 399 15.90 31.24 6.17
N LEU A 400 15.56 30.63 5.04
CA LEU A 400 15.90 31.16 3.72
C LEU A 400 15.03 32.38 3.42
N LEU A 401 15.66 33.46 2.99
CA LEU A 401 15.00 34.69 2.59
C LEU A 401 14.51 34.64 1.14
N GLU A 402 15.10 33.75 0.34
CA GLU A 402 14.78 33.49 -1.06
C GLU A 402 15.06 32.02 -1.37
N ASN A 403 14.26 31.39 -2.22
CA ASN A 403 14.49 30.01 -2.66
C ASN A 403 13.63 29.68 -3.90
N PRO A 404 14.19 29.54 -5.12
CA PRO A 404 15.61 29.65 -5.50
C PRO A 404 16.21 31.07 -5.38
N LYS A 405 17.52 31.24 -5.65
CA LYS A 405 18.21 32.55 -5.56
C LYS A 405 17.53 33.60 -6.46
N GLY A 406 17.11 34.73 -5.87
CA GLY A 406 16.40 35.81 -6.60
C GLY A 406 14.90 35.57 -6.82
N GLU A 407 14.36 34.42 -6.39
CA GLU A 407 12.95 34.06 -6.51
C GLU A 407 12.31 33.85 -5.14
N PHE A 408 10.98 34.06 -5.05
CA PHE A 408 10.19 33.87 -3.83
C PHE A 408 10.73 34.62 -2.60
N ILE A 409 11.19 35.86 -2.79
CA ILE A 409 11.75 36.69 -1.73
C ILE A 409 10.69 36.92 -0.64
N LEU A 410 11.03 36.56 0.60
CA LEU A 410 10.13 36.71 1.74
C LEU A 410 9.91 38.19 2.08
N THR A 411 8.63 38.56 2.22
CA THR A 411 8.25 39.81 2.87
C THR A 411 8.45 39.72 4.39
N GLN A 412 8.49 40.86 5.07
CA GLN A 412 8.65 40.90 6.53
C GLN A 412 7.54 40.13 7.26
N HIS A 413 6.30 40.20 6.78
CA HIS A 413 5.17 39.45 7.33
C HIS A 413 5.37 37.94 7.14
N GLN A 414 5.73 37.50 5.94
CA GLN A 414 5.98 36.08 5.65
C GLN A 414 7.16 35.54 6.45
N LEU A 415 8.20 36.35 6.70
CA LEU A 415 9.30 35.96 7.58
C LEU A 415 8.80 35.68 9.00
N VAL A 416 7.93 36.53 9.55
CA VAL A 416 7.31 36.30 10.88
C VAL A 416 6.49 35.01 10.89
N ASP A 417 5.73 34.73 9.83
CA ASP A 417 4.93 33.50 9.74
C ASP A 417 5.81 32.24 9.65
N GLN A 418 6.91 32.31 8.89
CA GLN A 418 7.89 31.21 8.83
C GLN A 418 8.54 30.99 10.20
N VAL A 419 8.91 32.05 10.92
CA VAL A 419 9.44 31.95 12.29
C VAL A 419 8.42 31.28 13.21
N LYS A 420 7.15 31.70 13.17
CA LYS A 420 6.08 31.07 13.97
C LYS A 420 5.89 29.60 13.62
N SER A 421 5.95 29.25 12.33
CA SER A 421 5.80 27.86 11.89
C SER A 421 6.96 26.98 12.38
N VAL A 422 8.19 27.45 12.23
CA VAL A 422 9.41 26.73 12.62
C VAL A 422 9.47 26.46 14.12
N PHE A 423 9.03 27.43 14.93
CA PHE A 423 9.03 27.29 16.40
C PHE A 423 7.70 26.81 16.99
N GLY A 424 6.69 26.52 16.16
CA GLY A 424 5.38 26.05 16.60
C GLY A 424 4.55 27.08 17.39
N LEU A 425 4.72 28.38 17.11
CA LEU A 425 4.10 29.50 17.82
C LEU A 425 2.97 30.18 17.00
N ARG A 426 2.21 29.41 16.21
CA ARG A 426 1.26 29.92 15.21
C ARG A 426 0.21 30.89 15.78
N ASP A 427 -0.27 30.64 16.99
CA ASP A 427 -1.32 31.44 17.65
C ASP A 427 -0.79 32.59 18.52
N ARG A 428 0.53 32.86 18.51
CA ARG A 428 1.15 33.88 19.37
C ARG A 428 1.58 35.12 18.59
N LYS A 429 1.46 36.30 19.20
CA LYS A 429 1.98 37.56 18.64
C LYS A 429 3.49 37.62 18.84
N LEU A 430 4.23 37.56 17.73
CA LEU A 430 5.69 37.51 17.71
C LEU A 430 6.25 38.77 17.05
N ALA A 431 7.28 39.34 17.65
CA ALA A 431 8.07 40.44 17.10
C ALA A 431 9.51 39.97 16.85
N LEU A 432 10.09 40.43 15.75
CA LEU A 432 11.48 40.17 15.39
C LEU A 432 12.32 41.42 15.69
N CYS A 433 13.43 41.23 16.40
CA CYS A 433 14.31 42.30 16.86
C CYS A 433 15.76 42.03 16.44
N SER A 434 16.56 43.09 16.30
CA SER A 434 18.00 43.00 15.97
C SER A 434 18.87 42.60 17.16
N SER A 435 18.39 42.81 18.39
CA SER A 435 19.10 42.56 19.65
C SER A 435 18.32 41.60 20.56
N SER A 436 19.03 40.85 21.40
CA SER A 436 18.48 39.91 22.38
C SER A 436 17.69 40.61 23.51
N ALA A 437 17.86 41.92 23.69
CA ALA A 437 17.06 42.71 24.63
C ALA A 437 15.64 43.01 24.09
N CYS A 438 15.40 42.79 22.78
CA CYS A 438 14.11 43.01 22.11
C CYS A 438 13.57 44.45 22.19
N ASP A 439 14.46 45.44 22.29
CA ASP A 439 14.10 46.86 22.44
C ASP A 439 13.63 47.53 21.13
N GLU A 440 14.18 47.11 19.99
CA GLU A 440 13.84 47.65 18.66
C GLU A 440 13.29 46.58 17.74
N VAL A 441 12.05 46.78 17.26
CA VAL A 441 11.42 45.92 16.27
C VAL A 441 12.03 46.19 14.91
N LEU A 442 12.39 45.13 14.20
CA LEU A 442 12.94 45.24 12.85
C LEU A 442 12.00 46.04 11.94
N SER A 443 12.55 47.01 11.23
CA SER A 443 11.87 47.73 10.15
C SER A 443 12.87 47.89 8.99
N GLY A 444 12.45 47.54 7.77
CA GLY A 444 13.29 47.58 6.57
C GLY A 444 13.24 46.31 5.73
N GLU A 445 14.02 46.29 4.64
CA GLU A 445 14.04 45.17 3.70
C GLU A 445 14.67 43.91 4.30
N VAL A 446 13.97 42.79 4.16
CA VAL A 446 14.36 41.49 4.71
C VAL A 446 15.70 41.00 4.14
N LEU A 447 16.02 41.34 2.90
CA LEU A 447 17.25 40.91 2.21
C LEU A 447 18.54 41.42 2.90
N HIS A 448 18.48 42.55 3.60
CA HIS A 448 19.60 43.09 4.39
C HIS A 448 19.93 42.29 5.66
N LEU A 449 19.09 41.29 5.97
CA LEU A 449 19.30 40.36 7.08
C LEU A 449 20.15 39.14 6.69
N HIS A 450 20.64 39.09 5.45
CA HIS A 450 21.47 37.98 4.97
C HIS A 450 22.67 37.74 5.90
N GLY A 451 22.78 36.51 6.42
CA GLY A 451 23.87 36.05 7.28
C GLY A 451 23.82 36.58 8.71
N LYS A 452 22.84 37.41 9.06
CA LYS A 452 22.68 37.97 10.42
C LYS A 452 21.87 37.03 11.31
N THR A 453 22.04 37.21 12.62
CA THR A 453 21.19 36.59 13.63
C THR A 453 20.20 37.63 14.15
N ILE A 454 18.92 37.29 14.16
CA ILE A 454 17.83 38.10 14.70
C ILE A 454 17.13 37.35 15.83
N TYR A 455 16.40 38.08 16.66
CA TYR A 455 15.78 37.54 17.88
C TYR A 455 14.26 37.61 17.79
N ALA A 456 13.60 36.51 18.17
CA ALA A 456 12.16 36.36 18.14
C ALA A 456 11.59 36.40 19.57
N CYS A 457 10.80 37.43 19.86
CA CYS A 457 10.20 37.68 21.17
C CYS A 457 8.67 37.68 21.08
N ILE A 458 8.00 37.12 22.09
CA ILE A 458 6.54 37.22 22.22
C ILE A 458 6.19 38.57 22.83
N LYS A 459 5.36 39.36 22.15
CA LYS A 459 4.75 40.55 22.77
C LYS A 459 3.62 40.07 23.69
N ILE A 460 3.71 40.40 24.98
CA ILE A 460 2.63 40.18 25.96
C ILE A 460 1.42 41.04 25.57
#